data_AF-A0A969KNP7-F1
#
_entry.id   AF-A0A969KNP7-F1
#
_cell.length_a   1.000
_cell.length_b   1.000
_cell.length_c   1.000
_cell.angle_alpha   90.00
_cell.angle_beta   90.00
_cell.angle_gamma   90.00
#
_symmetry.space_group_name_H-M   'P 1'
#
loop_
_entity.id
_entity.type
_entity.pdbx_description
1 polymer ?
#
loop_
_entity_poly.entity_id
_entity_poly.type
_entity_poly.pdbx_seq_one_letter_code
_entity_poly.pdbx_strand_id
1 'polypeptide(L)'
;MDQLRQHAGEAFSTVLANDNYDPQRPPSGNAQWVELPDRGEAVEYRLFTGDLIDNHHPWRHDSQKVAARLIEVYETLRAGRAGSAANL
;
A
#
# COMPACT_ATOMS: atom_id res chain seq x y z
N MET A 1 0.98 -3.96 10.56
CA MET A 1 1.90 -4.97 9.99
C MET A 1 2.29 -6.05 11.01
N ASP A 2 2.06 -5.81 12.28
CA ASP A 2 2.55 -6.61 13.41
C ASP A 2 2.12 -8.08 13.35
N GLN A 3 0.86 -8.34 12.98
CA GLN A 3 0.35 -9.71 12.84
C GLN A 3 1.10 -10.50 11.74
N LEU A 4 1.32 -9.87 10.57
CA LEU A 4 2.11 -10.51 9.50
C LEU A 4 3.56 -10.73 9.93
N ARG A 5 4.16 -9.79 10.66
CA ARG A 5 5.51 -9.95 11.22
C ARG A 5 5.59 -11.08 12.24
N GLN A 6 4.60 -11.19 13.13
CA GLN A 6 4.55 -12.26 14.12
C GLN A 6 4.54 -13.64 13.47
N HIS A 7 3.88 -13.78 12.31
CA HIS A 7 3.76 -15.06 11.61
C HIS A 7 4.86 -15.33 10.57
N ALA A 8 5.41 -14.30 9.93
CA ALA A 8 6.31 -14.44 8.79
C ALA A 8 7.63 -13.68 8.91
N GLY A 9 7.89 -13.05 10.06
CA GLY A 9 9.05 -12.19 10.28
C GLY A 9 9.07 -11.00 9.32
N GLU A 10 10.27 -10.62 8.88
CA GLU A 10 10.52 -9.44 8.03
C GLU A 10 10.23 -9.67 6.53
N ALA A 11 9.45 -10.71 6.18
CA ALA A 11 9.16 -11.04 4.79
C ALA A 11 8.38 -9.92 4.05
N PHE A 12 7.57 -9.14 4.76
CA PHE A 12 6.73 -8.09 4.20
C PHE A 12 7.26 -6.70 4.53
N SER A 13 8.29 -6.27 3.81
CA SER A 13 8.97 -4.97 4.01
C SER A 13 8.33 -3.78 3.29
N THR A 14 7.35 -4.03 2.41
CA THR A 14 6.77 -3.01 1.52
C THR A 14 5.28 -3.24 1.36
N VAL A 15 4.52 -2.15 1.42
CA VAL A 15 3.06 -2.14 1.46
C VAL A 15 2.56 -1.21 0.37
N LEU A 16 1.56 -1.66 -0.39
CA LEU A 16 0.75 -0.81 -1.24
C LEU A 16 -0.65 -0.72 -0.62
N ALA A 17 -1.06 0.49 -0.24
CA ALA A 17 -2.36 0.77 0.37
C ALA A 17 -3.20 1.70 -0.51
N ASN A 18 -4.52 1.59 -0.41
CA ASN A 18 -5.43 2.52 -1.06
C ASN A 18 -5.46 3.85 -0.30
N ASP A 19 -5.40 4.97 -1.00
CA ASP A 19 -5.63 6.32 -0.43
C ASP A 19 -6.94 6.97 -0.91
N ASN A 20 -7.69 6.29 -1.78
CA ASN A 20 -8.98 6.76 -2.29
C ASN A 20 -10.14 6.13 -1.50
N TYR A 21 -10.46 6.67 -0.33
CA TYR A 21 -11.59 6.24 0.49
C TYR A 21 -12.36 7.44 1.05
N ASP A 22 -13.67 7.27 1.26
CA ASP A 22 -14.52 8.26 1.91
C ASP A 22 -14.77 7.84 3.37
N PRO A 23 -14.17 8.53 4.36
CA PRO A 23 -14.34 8.19 5.77
C PRO A 23 -15.78 8.37 6.26
N GLN A 24 -16.60 9.15 5.56
CA GLN A 24 -18.02 9.32 5.89
C GLN A 24 -18.90 8.22 5.30
N ARG A 25 -18.37 7.42 4.38
CA ARG A 25 -19.11 6.35 3.70
C ARG A 25 -18.42 5.01 3.93
N PRO A 26 -18.86 4.22 4.93
CA PRO A 26 -18.25 2.92 5.20
C PRO A 26 -18.38 1.97 4.00
N PRO A 27 -17.42 1.04 3.80
CA PRO A 27 -17.41 0.13 2.66
C PRO A 27 -18.58 -0.88 2.69
N SER A 28 -19.12 -1.18 3.87
CA SER A 28 -20.34 -1.97 4.07
C SER A 28 -20.88 -1.74 5.50
N GLY A 29 -22.07 -2.26 5.80
CA GLY A 29 -22.78 -1.95 7.06
C GLY A 29 -22.01 -2.22 8.35
N ASN A 30 -21.11 -3.21 8.36
CA ASN A 30 -20.36 -3.62 9.56
C ASN A 30 -18.84 -3.48 9.38
N ALA A 31 -18.39 -2.77 8.35
CA ALA A 31 -16.98 -2.64 8.02
C ALA A 31 -16.54 -1.18 8.08
N GLN A 32 -15.27 -0.98 8.41
CA GLN A 32 -14.60 0.31 8.38
C GLN A 32 -13.50 0.26 7.32
N TRP A 33 -13.16 1.43 6.78
CA TRP A 33 -11.97 1.54 5.94
C TRP A 33 -10.72 1.27 6.77
N VAL A 34 -9.71 0.70 6.12
CA VAL A 34 -8.36 0.68 6.69
C VAL A 34 -7.76 2.06 6.43
N GLU A 35 -7.58 2.81 7.49
CA GLU A 35 -6.96 4.14 7.43
C GLU A 35 -5.44 4.03 7.26
N LEU A 36 -4.86 5.03 6.61
CA LEU A 36 -3.42 5.17 6.52
C LEU A 36 -2.84 5.58 7.89
N PRO A 37 -1.56 5.25 8.15
CA PRO A 37 -0.83 5.79 9.30
C PRO A 37 -0.93 7.32 9.36
N ASP A 38 -0.93 7.87 10.56
CA ASP A 38 -1.00 9.31 10.76
C ASP A 38 0.20 10.02 10.13
N ARG A 39 0.02 11.29 9.73
CA ARG A 39 1.14 12.08 9.18
C ARG A 39 2.25 12.19 10.23
N GLY A 40 3.42 11.62 9.90
CA GLY A 40 4.60 11.65 10.76
C GLY A 40 4.71 10.44 11.70
N GLU A 41 3.74 9.52 11.66
CA GLU A 41 3.86 8.22 12.31
C GLU A 41 5.03 7.44 11.69
N ALA A 42 5.92 6.95 12.55
CA ALA A 42 7.04 6.13 12.13
C ALA A 42 6.55 4.71 11.83
N VAL A 43 6.70 4.27 10.58
CA VAL A 43 6.39 2.91 10.16
C VAL A 43 7.65 2.15 9.76
N GLU A 44 7.74 0.88 10.16
CA GLU A 44 8.90 0.02 9.89
C GLU A 44 8.86 -0.66 8.51
N TYR A 45 8.07 -0.13 7.58
CA TYR A 45 7.90 -0.66 6.24
C TYR A 45 7.81 0.49 5.24
N ARG A 46 8.15 0.22 3.98
CA ARG A 46 7.96 1.20 2.92
C ARG A 46 6.48 1.23 2.53
N LEU A 47 5.83 2.37 2.70
CA LEU A 47 4.44 2.58 2.32
C LEU A 47 4.38 3.29 0.96
N PHE A 48 3.70 2.66 0.02
CA PHE A 48 3.22 3.28 -1.22
C PHE A 48 1.70 3.38 -1.16
N THR A 49 1.16 4.45 -1.72
CA THR A 49 -0.28 4.63 -1.83
C THR A 49 -0.71 4.90 -3.27
N GLY A 50 -2.02 4.79 -3.53
CA GLY A 50 -2.66 5.26 -4.75
C GLY A 50 -4.16 4.95 -4.75
N ASP A 51 -4.86 5.42 -5.79
CA ASP A 51 -6.23 5.03 -6.06
C ASP A 51 -6.27 3.59 -6.55
N LEU A 52 -6.77 2.68 -5.71
CA LEU A 52 -6.86 1.27 -6.02
C LEU A 52 -8.31 0.78 -6.13
N ILE A 53 -9.31 1.65 -5.96
CA ILE A 53 -10.70 1.19 -5.85
C ILE A 53 -11.29 0.79 -7.21
N ASP A 54 -12.16 -0.21 -7.20
CA ASP A 54 -13.13 -0.43 -8.26
C ASP A 54 -14.27 0.59 -8.12
N ASN A 55 -14.47 1.42 -9.15
CA ASN A 55 -15.48 2.47 -9.12
C ASN A 55 -16.93 1.93 -9.07
N HIS A 56 -17.16 0.70 -9.54
CA HIS A 56 -18.46 0.03 -9.47
C HIS A 56 -18.66 -0.71 -8.15
N HIS A 57 -17.58 -1.20 -7.56
CA HIS A 57 -17.59 -1.93 -6.28
C HIS A 57 -16.50 -1.40 -5.34
N PRO A 58 -16.68 -0.23 -4.70
CA PRO A 58 -15.60 0.46 -3.98
C PRO A 58 -14.94 -0.34 -2.84
N TRP A 59 -15.60 -1.37 -2.32
CA TRP A 59 -15.03 -2.29 -1.34
C TRP A 59 -14.04 -3.31 -1.94
N ARG A 60 -13.83 -3.29 -3.26
CA ARG A 60 -12.86 -4.11 -3.99
C ARG A 60 -11.77 -3.24 -4.59
N HIS A 61 -10.61 -3.85 -4.81
CA HIS A 61 -9.61 -3.25 -5.64
C HIS A 61 -9.91 -3.46 -7.13
N ASP A 62 -9.66 -2.43 -7.94
CA ASP A 62 -9.57 -2.54 -9.38
C ASP A 62 -8.24 -3.20 -9.76
N SER A 63 -8.34 -4.36 -10.42
CA SER A 63 -7.15 -5.15 -10.80
C SER A 63 -6.21 -4.42 -11.75
N GLN A 64 -6.71 -3.55 -12.63
CA GLN A 64 -5.90 -2.79 -13.57
C GLN A 64 -5.16 -1.67 -12.85
N LYS A 65 -5.84 -0.95 -11.96
CA LYS A 65 -5.21 0.09 -11.13
C LYS A 65 -4.12 -0.52 -10.23
N VAL A 66 -4.40 -1.65 -9.59
CA VAL A 66 -3.41 -2.38 -8.78
C VAL A 66 -2.22 -2.82 -9.63
N ALA A 67 -2.44 -3.43 -10.79
CA ALA A 67 -1.35 -3.88 -11.66
C ALA A 67 -0.47 -2.72 -12.11
N ALA A 68 -1.06 -1.62 -12.57
CA ALA A 68 -0.33 -0.42 -12.97
C ALA A 68 0.52 0.11 -11.81
N ARG A 69 -0.09 0.25 -10.63
CA ARG A 69 0.61 0.78 -9.45
C ARG A 69 1.72 -0.14 -8.95
N LEU A 70 1.54 -1.46 -9.03
CA LEU A 70 2.57 -2.44 -8.68
C LEU A 70 3.80 -2.32 -9.58
N ILE A 71 3.62 -2.10 -10.89
CA ILE A 71 4.74 -1.90 -11.82
C ILE A 71 5.49 -0.60 -11.47
N GLU A 72 4.79 0.50 -11.19
CA GLU A 72 5.43 1.75 -10.77
C GLU A 72 6.24 1.59 -9.47
N VAL A 73 5.68 0.89 -8.47
CA VAL A 73 6.36 0.59 -7.22
C VAL A 73 7.60 -0.27 -7.48
N TYR A 74 7.49 -1.31 -8.29
CA TYR A 74 8.61 -2.16 -8.66
C TYR A 74 9.74 -1.36 -9.32
N GLU A 75 9.41 -0.51 -10.29
CA GLU A 75 10.36 0.34 -11.00
C GLU A 75 11.07 1.32 -10.06
N THR A 76 10.32 1.94 -9.15
CA THR A 76 10.87 2.84 -8.11
C THR A 76 11.88 2.10 -7.23
N LEU A 77 11.52 0.91 -6.76
CA LEU A 77 12.39 0.09 -5.92
C LEU A 77 13.62 -0.42 -6.66
N ARG A 78 13.47 -0.75 -7.96
CA ARG A 78 14.58 -1.17 -8.82
C ARG A 78 15.57 -0.03 -9.04
N ALA A 79 15.09 1.17 -9.36
CA ALA A 79 15.93 2.36 -9.56
C ALA A 79 16.69 2.75 -8.28
N GLY A 80 16.01 2.72 -7.11
CA GLY A 80 16.65 3.02 -5.82
C GLY A 80 17.79 2.06 -5.47
N ARG A 81 17.67 0.77 -5.83
CA ARG A 81 18.78 -0.19 -5.65
C ARG A 81 19.97 0.07 -6.56
N ALA A 82 19.72 0.38 -7.83
CA ALA A 82 20.77 0.69 -8.80
C ALA A 82 21.58 1.93 -8.39
N GLY A 83 20.90 2.99 -7.92
CA GLY A 83 21.56 4.19 -7.42
C GLY A 83 22.40 3.97 -6.16
N SER A 84 21.97 3.07 -5.27
CA SER A 84 22.72 2.73 -4.06
C SER A 84 23.97 1.88 -4.34
N ALA A 85 23.97 1.09 -5.41
CA ALA A 85 25.11 0.27 -5.82
C ALA A 85 26.18 1.06 -6.62
N ALA A 86 25.81 2.17 -7.26
CA ALA A 86 26.72 3.00 -8.06
C ALA A 86 27.57 3.98 -7.22
N ASN A 87 27.33 4.08 -5.90
CA ASN A 87 28.00 4.99 -4.97
C ASN A 87 28.99 4.27 -4.02
N LEU A 88 29.41 3.04 -4.34
CA LEU A 88 30.43 2.25 -3.64
C LEU A 88 31.58 1.93 -4.60
#